data_AF-A0A552QTK5-F1
#
_entry.id   AF-A0A552QTK5-F1
#
_cell.length_a   1.000
_cell.length_b   1.000
_cell.length_c   1.000
_cell.angle_alpha   90.00
_cell.angle_beta   90.00
_cell.angle_gamma   90.00
#
_symmetry.space_group_name_H-M   'P 1'
#
loop_
_entity.id
_entity.type
_entity.pdbx_description
1 polymer ?
#
loop_
_entity_poly.entity_id
_entity_poly.type
_entity_poly.pdbx_seq_one_letter_code
_entity_poly.pdbx_strand_id
1 'polypeptide(L)'
;MTDPVLPFLVFFNTLLAGARLTRLITQDRITRAPREWALRRLPDGHLLAYLLVCSWCVSMYVGTATAASWMAWGDHWVFRGVTAALGMSYVVGWLAAREESS
;
A
#
# COMPACT_ATOMS: atom_id res chain seq x y z
N MET A 1 -26.67 8.43 14.66
CA MET A 1 -26.10 7.26 15.36
C MET A 1 -24.72 7.03 14.77
N THR A 2 -23.71 7.68 15.34
CA THR A 2 -22.32 7.56 14.89
C THR A 2 -21.78 6.27 15.48
N ASP A 3 -21.82 5.19 14.71
CA ASP A 3 -21.30 3.90 15.15
C ASP A 3 -19.79 4.04 15.39
N PRO A 4 -19.29 3.76 16.61
CA PRO A 4 -17.85 3.85 16.92
C PRO A 4 -17.03 2.86 16.08
N VAL A 5 -17.67 1.91 15.41
CA VAL A 5 -17.06 0.88 14.56
C VAL A 5 -16.52 1.45 13.25
N LEU A 6 -17.16 2.48 12.69
CA LEU A 6 -16.78 3.05 11.39
C LEU A 6 -15.34 3.58 11.34
N PRO A 7 -14.85 4.37 12.31
CA PRO A 7 -13.46 4.84 12.29
C PRO A 7 -12.45 3.69 12.42
N PHE A 8 -12.74 2.67 13.24
CA PHE A 8 -11.85 1.50 13.34
C PHE A 8 -11.79 0.73 12.02
N LEU A 9 -12.93 0.50 11.37
CA LEU A 9 -12.97 -0.20 10.09
C LEU A 9 -12.15 0.53 9.01
N VAL A 10 -12.28 1.86 8.92
CA VAL A 10 -11.55 2.59 7.88
C VAL A 10 -10.06 2.70 8.24
N PHE A 11 -9.70 2.76 9.53
CA PHE A 11 -8.31 2.62 9.96
C PHE A 11 -7.70 1.28 9.51
N PHE A 12 -8.36 0.16 9.77
CA PHE A 12 -7.89 -1.17 9.33
C PHE A 12 -7.81 -1.29 7.82
N ASN A 13 -8.82 -0.80 7.09
CA ASN A 13 -8.80 -0.77 5.63
C ASN A 13 -7.65 0.09 5.08
N THR A 14 -7.36 1.23 5.72
CA THR A 14 -6.23 2.08 5.33
C THR A 14 -4.88 1.39 5.58
N LEU A 15 -4.75 0.67 6.69
CA LEU A 15 -3.57 -0.12 7.01
C LEU A 15 -3.36 -1.24 5.97
N LEU A 16 -4.42 -1.99 5.63
CA LEU A 16 -4.39 -3.04 4.61
C LEU A 16 -4.11 -2.47 3.21
N ALA A 17 -4.65 -1.29 2.89
CA ALA A 17 -4.35 -0.58 1.66
C ALA A 17 -2.87 -0.18 1.60
N GLY A 18 -2.28 0.29 2.71
CA GLY A 18 -0.84 0.56 2.81
C GLY A 18 0.02 -0.69 2.60
N ALA A 19 -0.40 -1.83 3.14
CA ALA A 19 0.25 -3.12 2.88
C ALA A 19 0.18 -3.52 1.39
N ARG A 20 -0.98 -3.34 0.74
CA ARG A 20 -1.14 -3.57 -0.70
C ARG A 20 -0.24 -2.68 -1.53
N LEU A 21 -0.20 -1.38 -1.23
CA LEU A 21 0.62 -0.40 -1.95
C LEU A 21 2.11 -0.71 -1.79
N THR A 22 2.55 -1.06 -0.58
CA THR A 22 3.94 -1.47 -0.33
C THR A 22 4.30 -2.70 -1.16
N ARG A 23 3.43 -3.72 -1.20
CA ARG A 23 3.62 -4.91 -2.03
C ARG A 23 3.60 -4.59 -3.53
N LEU A 24 2.72 -3.67 -3.96
CA LEU A 24 2.62 -3.21 -5.34
C LEU A 24 3.92 -2.54 -5.82
N ILE A 25 4.50 -1.69 -4.98
CA ILE A 25 5.74 -0.96 -5.29
C ILE A 25 6.95 -1.90 -5.28
N THR A 26 7.01 -2.84 -4.34
CA THR A 26 8.23 -3.60 -4.05
C THR A 26 8.28 -4.96 -4.71
N GLN A 27 7.14 -5.62 -4.94
CA GLN A 27 7.11 -7.03 -5.37
C GLN A 27 6.30 -7.27 -6.64
N ASP A 28 5.42 -6.35 -7.02
CA ASP A 28 4.52 -6.60 -8.15
C ASP A 28 5.24 -6.57 -9.49
N ARG A 29 4.93 -7.55 -10.34
CA ARG A 29 5.51 -7.67 -11.67
C ARG A 29 5.07 -6.53 -12.58
N ILE A 30 3.89 -5.95 -12.35
CA ILE A 30 3.38 -4.79 -13.11
C ILE A 30 4.32 -3.59 -12.96
N THR A 31 4.85 -3.37 -11.76
CA THR A 31 5.76 -2.24 -11.52
C THR A 31 7.21 -2.55 -11.93
N ARG A 32 7.50 -3.74 -12.47
CA ARG A 32 8.86 -4.13 -12.87
C ARG A 32 9.43 -3.26 -13.98
N ALA A 33 8.69 -3.07 -15.07
CA ALA A 33 9.12 -2.24 -16.20
C ALA A 33 9.40 -0.76 -15.81
N PRO A 34 8.48 -0.07 -15.09
CA PRO A 34 8.76 1.30 -14.64
C PRO A 34 9.87 1.36 -13.60
N ARG A 35 10.03 0.34 -12.76
CA ARG A 35 11.13 0.28 -11.78
C ARG A 35 12.49 0.11 -12.44
N GLU A 36 12.62 -0.81 -13.39
CA GLU A 36 13.85 -1.00 -14.16
C GLU A 36 14.15 0.23 -15.05
N TRP A 37 13.13 0.91 -15.56
CA TRP A 37 13.30 2.18 -16.26
C TRP A 37 13.78 3.29 -15.33
N ALA A 38 13.19 3.44 -14.14
CA ALA A 38 13.60 4.43 -13.14
C ALA A 38 15.03 4.16 -12.65
N LEU A 39 15.37 2.91 -12.33
CA LEU A 39 16.72 2.53 -11.90
C LEU A 39 17.76 2.81 -12.98
N ARG A 40 17.45 2.62 -14.27
CA ARG A 40 18.37 2.97 -15.38
C ARG A 40 18.56 4.48 -15.57
N ARG A 41 17.65 5.31 -15.06
CA ARG A 41 17.70 6.77 -15.15
C ARG A 41 18.35 7.42 -13.93
N LEU A 42 18.48 6.69 -12.81
CA LEU A 42 19.01 7.21 -11.57
C LEU A 42 20.52 6.90 -11.46
N PRO A 43 21.33 7.86 -10.97
CA PRO A 43 22.74 7.59 -10.70
C PRO A 43 22.90 6.58 -9.55
N ASP A 44 23.98 5.80 -9.61
CA ASP A 44 24.29 4.80 -8.59
C ASP A 44 24.36 5.44 -7.19
N GLY A 45 23.65 4.86 -6.23
CA GLY A 45 23.62 5.33 -4.84
C GLY A 45 22.55 6.38 -4.51
N HIS A 46 21.68 6.76 -5.45
CA HIS A 46 20.61 7.73 -5.18
C HIS A 46 19.53 7.16 -4.21
N LEU A 47 19.09 7.97 -3.23
CA LEU A 47 18.11 7.56 -2.19
C LEU A 47 16.80 7.00 -2.78
N LEU A 48 16.35 7.51 -3.93
CA LEU A 48 15.17 7.00 -4.63
C LEU A 48 15.36 5.59 -5.20
N ALA A 49 16.58 5.21 -5.59
CA ALA A 49 16.86 3.84 -6.03
C ALA A 49 16.75 2.86 -4.86
N TYR A 50 17.24 3.26 -3.68
CA TYR A 50 17.03 2.53 -2.42
C TYR A 50 15.55 2.42 -2.06
N LEU A 51 14.78 3.49 -2.25
CA LEU A 51 13.34 3.51 -2.01
C LEU A 51 12.60 2.50 -2.88
N LEU A 52 13.01 2.29 -4.13
CA LEU A 52 12.31 1.39 -5.05
C LEU A 52 12.63 -0.10 -4.85
N VAL A 53 13.69 -0.41 -4.09
CA VAL A 53 14.18 -1.78 -3.90
C VAL A 53 14.01 -2.25 -2.45
N CYS A 54 14.11 -1.35 -1.47
CA CYS A 54 14.02 -1.70 -0.05
C CYS A 54 12.56 -1.70 0.42
N SER A 55 12.03 -2.90 0.69
CA SER A 55 10.66 -3.06 1.20
C SER A 55 10.41 -2.36 2.53
N TRP A 56 11.43 -2.31 3.39
CA TRP A 56 11.37 -1.61 4.67
C TRP A 56 11.32 -0.09 4.50
N CYS A 57 12.07 0.47 3.55
CA CYS A 57 12.00 1.90 3.26
C CYS A 57 10.61 2.24 2.72
N VAL A 58 10.11 1.51 1.71
CA VAL A 58 8.78 1.76 1.15
C VAL A 58 7.70 1.69 2.22
N SER A 59 7.72 0.68 3.09
CA SER A 59 6.69 0.53 4.11
C SER A 59 6.65 1.71 5.08
N MET A 60 7.80 2.29 5.44
CA MET A 60 7.85 3.48 6.28
C MET A 60 7.19 4.69 5.61
N TYR A 61 7.53 4.97 4.34
CA TYR A 61 6.95 6.13 3.61
C TYR A 61 5.48 5.92 3.24
N VAL A 62 5.11 4.71 2.81
CA VAL A 62 3.71 4.38 2.53
C VAL A 62 2.89 4.39 3.81
N GLY A 63 3.44 3.88 4.92
CA GLY A 63 2.81 3.90 6.24
C GLY A 63 2.54 5.32 6.74
N THR A 64 3.52 6.22 6.67
CA THR A 64 3.33 7.62 7.06
C THR A 64 2.35 8.34 6.13
N ALA A 65 2.44 8.12 4.81
CA ALA A 65 1.53 8.72 3.84
C ALA A 65 0.07 8.25 4.04
N THR A 66 -0.15 6.95 4.25
CA THR A 66 -1.48 6.39 4.49
C THR A 66 -2.06 6.83 5.82
N ALA A 67 -1.24 6.91 6.89
CA ALA A 67 -1.66 7.47 8.17
C ALA A 67 -2.04 8.96 8.07
N ALA A 68 -1.22 9.77 7.40
CA ALA A 68 -1.52 11.18 7.14
C ALA A 68 -2.82 11.35 6.34
N SER A 69 -3.01 10.50 5.31
CA SER A 69 -4.22 10.51 4.48
C SER A 69 -5.46 10.13 5.28
N TRP A 70 -5.35 9.16 6.19
CA TRP A 70 -6.42 8.78 7.12
C TRP A 70 -6.81 9.95 8.02
N MET A 71 -5.84 10.64 8.60
CA MET A 71 -6.08 11.80 9.45
C MET A 71 -6.72 12.98 8.69
N ALA A 72 -6.34 13.17 7.41
CA ALA A 72 -6.86 14.26 6.60
C ALA A 72 -8.25 13.98 5.98
N TRP A 73 -8.50 12.74 5.52
CA TRP A 73 -9.67 12.41 4.69
C TRP A 73 -10.46 11.19 5.16
N GLY A 74 -10.27 10.70 6.38
CA GLY A 74 -10.97 9.51 6.89
C GLY A 74 -12.51 9.59 6.87
N ASP A 75 -13.06 10.80 6.83
CA ASP A 75 -14.50 11.03 6.74
C ASP A 75 -15.05 11.08 5.30
N HIS A 76 -14.18 11.25 4.30
CA HIS A 76 -14.62 11.29 2.89
C HIS A 76 -15.09 9.93 2.40
N TRP A 77 -16.28 9.88 1.81
CA TRP A 77 -16.87 8.66 1.26
C TRP A 77 -15.98 8.00 0.18
N VAL A 78 -15.30 8.80 -0.66
CA VAL A 78 -14.38 8.29 -1.69
C VAL A 78 -13.19 7.57 -1.04
N PHE A 79 -12.60 8.19 -0.01
CA PHE A 79 -11.46 7.61 0.71
C PHE A 79 -11.83 6.27 1.34
N ARG A 80 -13.02 6.19 1.96
CA ARG A 80 -13.57 4.94 2.52
C ARG A 80 -13.75 3.86 1.46
N GLY A 81 -14.33 4.20 0.31
CA GLY A 81 -14.52 3.25 -0.80
C GLY A 81 -13.18 2.72 -1.36
N VAL A 82 -12.22 3.61 -1.59
CA VAL A 82 -10.90 3.24 -2.14
C VAL A 82 -10.10 2.38 -1.16
N THR A 83 -10.04 2.76 0.11
CA THR A 83 -9.32 1.98 1.13
C THR A 83 -9.96 0.63 1.38
N ALA A 84 -11.29 0.53 1.38
CA ALA A 84 -11.99 -0.75 1.49
C ALA A 84 -11.70 -1.67 0.29
N ALA A 85 -11.74 -1.15 -0.94
CA ALA A 85 -11.44 -1.93 -2.14
C ALA A 85 -9.98 -2.43 -2.15
N LEU A 86 -9.02 -1.56 -1.81
CA LEU A 86 -7.61 -1.92 -1.71
C LEU A 86 -7.34 -2.93 -0.58
N GLY A 87 -7.98 -2.73 0.57
CA GLY A 87 -7.87 -3.63 1.72
C GLY A 87 -8.40 -5.03 1.41
N MET A 88 -9.59 -5.13 0.80
CA MET A 88 -10.15 -6.41 0.35
C MET A 88 -9.26 -7.08 -0.70
N SER A 89 -8.76 -6.33 -1.69
CA SER A 89 -7.83 -6.87 -2.70
C SER A 89 -6.56 -7.47 -2.07
N TYR A 90 -6.04 -6.86 -1.01
CA TYR A 90 -4.89 -7.41 -0.28
C TYR A 90 -5.20 -8.73 0.39
N VAL A 91 -6.30 -8.79 1.15
CA VAL A 91 -6.70 -9.98 1.90
C VAL A 91 -6.98 -11.15 0.96
N VAL A 92 -7.78 -10.92 -0.09
CA VAL A 92 -8.11 -11.93 -1.10
C VAL A 92 -6.85 -12.41 -1.81
N GLY A 93 -5.97 -11.50 -2.24
CA GLY A 93 -4.73 -11.86 -2.92
C GLY A 93 -3.71 -12.56 -2.01
N TRP A 94 -3.78 -12.36 -0.69
CA TRP A 94 -2.97 -13.09 0.28
C TRP A 94 -3.52 -14.49 0.55
N LEU A 95 -4.85 -14.62 0.62
CA LEU A 95 -5.50 -15.91 0.81
C LEU A 95 -5.28 -16.84 -0.39
N ALA A 96 -5.49 -16.34 -1.61
CA ALA A 96 -5.24 -17.08 -2.84
C ALA A 96 -3.79 -17.61 -2.92
N ALA A 97 -2.82 -16.78 -2.55
CA ALA A 97 -1.41 -17.20 -2.54
C ALA A 97 -1.08 -18.30 -1.51
N ARG A 98 -1.91 -18.49 -0.48
CA ARG A 98 -1.76 -19.59 0.48
C ARG A 98 -2.39 -20.88 0.00
N GLU A 99 -3.53 -20.80 -0.67
CA GLU A 99 -4.20 -21.96 -1.26
C GLU A 99 -3.36 -22.62 -2.37
N GLU A 100 -2.62 -21.83 -3.14
CA GLU A 100 -1.71 -22.35 -4.19
C GLU A 100 -0.47 -23.07 -3.63
N SER A 101 -0.15 -22.86 -2.35
CA SER A 101 1.06 -23.40 -1.71
C SER A 101 0.84 -24.70 -0.93
N SER A 102 -0.41 -25.15 -0.81
CA SER A 102 -0.81 -26.41 -0.17
C SER A 102 -1.05 -27.52 -1.18
#